data_AF-A0A6J4ZX71-F1
#
_entry.id   AF-A0A6J4ZX71-F1
#
_cell.length_a   1.000
_cell.length_b   1.000
_cell.length_c   1.000
_cell.angle_alpha   90.00
_cell.angle_beta   90.00
_cell.angle_gamma   90.00
#
_symmetry.space_group_name_H-M   'P 1'
#
loop_
_entity.id
_entity.type
_entity.pdbx_description
1 polymer ?
#
loop_
_entity_poly.entity_id
_entity_poly.type
_entity_poly.pdbx_seq_one_letter_code
_entity_poly.pdbx_strand_id
1 'polypeptide(L)'
;MTDLLPNSPDYALWLTSLKLRVEQARQRAALSVNRELIGLYWQIGHDILERQERQGWGAKVIDRLASDLKAAFPDMRSFSPRNLKYMRAFAEA
;
A
#
# COMPACT_ATOMS: atom_id res chain seq x y z
N MET A 1 -49.66 16.37 3.64
CA MET A 1 -49.62 16.77 2.22
C MET A 1 -48.29 16.27 1.68
N THR A 2 -48.34 15.09 1.06
CA THR A 2 -47.26 14.36 0.34
C THR A 2 -45.86 14.31 0.96
N ASP A 3 -45.43 13.12 1.38
CA ASP A 3 -44.04 12.76 1.69
C ASP A 3 -43.07 13.23 0.59
N LEU A 4 -42.32 14.30 0.87
CA LEU A 4 -41.38 14.95 -0.04
C LEU A 4 -39.99 14.29 0.00
N LEU A 5 -39.91 13.00 -0.33
CA LEU A 5 -38.74 12.22 -0.83
C LEU A 5 -38.67 10.84 -0.16
N PRO A 6 -38.89 9.76 -0.94
CA PRO A 6 -37.77 8.95 -1.46
C PRO A 6 -37.93 8.45 -2.92
N ASN A 7 -39.05 8.77 -3.59
CA ASN A 7 -39.39 8.21 -4.91
C ASN A 7 -39.34 9.22 -6.06
N SER A 8 -38.72 10.39 -5.87
CA SER A 8 -38.51 11.33 -6.98
C SER A 8 -37.41 10.79 -7.91
N PRO A 9 -37.64 10.69 -9.24
CA PRO A 9 -36.61 10.34 -10.21
C PRO A 9 -35.35 11.19 -10.08
N ASP A 10 -35.48 12.47 -9.74
CA ASP A 10 -34.35 13.39 -9.57
C ASP A 10 -33.45 12.98 -8.41
N TYR A 11 -34.03 12.55 -7.29
CA TYR A 11 -33.26 12.07 -6.14
C TYR A 11 -32.54 10.76 -6.47
N ALA A 12 -33.21 9.83 -7.17
CA ALA A 12 -32.60 8.58 -7.59
C ALA A 12 -31.41 8.79 -8.55
N LEU A 13 -31.55 9.72 -9.51
CA LEU A 13 -30.47 10.12 -10.42
C LEU A 13 -29.31 10.78 -9.67
N TRP A 14 -29.62 11.72 -8.77
CA TRP A 14 -28.61 12.38 -7.94
C TRP A 14 -27.86 11.38 -7.05
N LEU A 15 -28.57 10.48 -6.39
CA LEU A 15 -27.97 9.43 -5.55
C LEU A 15 -27.07 8.49 -6.37
N THR A 16 -27.49 8.11 -7.57
CA THR A 16 -26.68 7.27 -8.49
C THR A 16 -25.40 7.99 -8.88
N SER A 17 -25.48 9.28 -9.26
CA SER A 17 -24.32 10.11 -9.55
C SER A 17 -23.39 10.26 -8.33
N LEU A 18 -23.95 10.40 -7.13
CA LEU A 18 -23.16 10.49 -5.89
C LEU A 18 -22.43 9.18 -5.59
N LYS A 19 -23.11 8.04 -5.69
CA LYS A 19 -22.49 6.71 -5.52
C LYS A 19 -21.32 6.52 -6.47
N LEU A 20 -21.49 6.85 -7.75
CA LEU A 20 -20.42 6.76 -8.76
C LEU A 20 -19.21 7.62 -8.38
N ARG A 21 -19.42 8.86 -7.94
CA ARG A 21 -18.33 9.74 -7.51
C ARG A 21 -17.58 9.19 -6.29
N VAL A 22 -18.31 8.61 -5.33
CA VAL A 22 -17.71 7.96 -4.14
C VAL A 22 -16.87 6.75 -4.56
N GLU A 23 -17.38 5.89 -5.43
CA GLU A 23 -16.66 4.72 -5.93
C GLU A 23 -15.38 5.11 -6.67
N GLN A 24 -15.47 6.09 -7.57
CA GLN A 24 -14.31 6.62 -8.29
C GLN A 24 -13.27 7.24 -7.36
N ALA A 25 -13.70 7.96 -6.32
CA ALA A 25 -12.79 8.52 -5.32
C ALA A 25 -12.06 7.42 -4.55
N ARG A 26 -12.77 6.36 -4.13
CA ARG A 26 -12.16 5.19 -3.46
C ARG A 26 -11.17 4.46 -4.35
N GLN A 27 -11.49 4.27 -5.63
CA GLN A 27 -10.57 3.64 -6.60
C GLN A 27 -9.29 4.46 -6.76
N ARG A 28 -9.40 5.78 -6.94
CA ARG A 28 -8.23 6.67 -7.04
C ARG A 28 -7.37 6.62 -5.78
N ALA A 29 -7.99 6.64 -4.61
CA ALA A 29 -7.27 6.53 -3.34
C ALA A 29 -6.51 5.19 -3.25
N ALA A 30 -7.17 4.07 -3.57
CA ALA A 30 -6.53 2.75 -3.57
C ALA A 30 -5.36 2.67 -4.55
N LEU A 31 -5.52 3.20 -5.77
CA LEU A 31 -4.43 3.24 -6.76
C LEU A 31 -3.26 4.10 -6.29
N SER A 32 -3.53 5.25 -5.67
CA SER A 32 -2.48 6.12 -5.12
C SER A 32 -1.71 5.41 -4.01
N VAL A 33 -2.41 4.78 -3.06
CA VAL A 33 -1.78 4.02 -1.97
C VAL A 33 -0.94 2.86 -2.53
N ASN A 34 -1.47 2.11 -3.50
CA ASN A 34 -0.73 1.01 -4.11
C ASN A 34 0.54 1.49 -4.82
N ARG A 35 0.48 2.64 -5.52
CA ARG A 35 1.66 3.22 -6.17
C ARG A 35 2.75 3.56 -5.16
N GLU A 36 2.38 4.21 -4.05
CA GLU A 36 3.33 4.54 -2.98
C GLU A 36 3.92 3.29 -2.34
N LEU A 37 3.10 2.27 -2.06
CA LEU A 37 3.58 1.02 -1.47
C LEU A 37 4.55 0.27 -2.39
N ILE A 38 4.25 0.18 -3.70
CA ILE A 38 5.15 -0.47 -4.66
C ILE A 38 6.49 0.28 -4.73
N GLY A 39 6.46 1.61 -4.79
CA GLY A 39 7.67 2.44 -4.79
C GLY A 39 8.51 2.25 -3.53
N LEU A 40 7.87 2.30 -2.35
CA LEU A 40 8.52 2.05 -1.06
C LEU A 40 9.18 0.67 -1.01
N TYR A 41 8.49 -0.36 -1.47
CA TYR A 41 9.00 -1.73 -1.45
C TYR A 41 10.20 -1.92 -2.39
N TRP A 42 10.17 -1.30 -3.56
CA TRP A 42 11.32 -1.28 -4.45
C TRP A 42 12.52 -0.57 -3.80
N GLN A 43 12.30 0.61 -3.22
CA GLN A 43 13.37 1.38 -2.58
C GLN A 43 14.00 0.64 -1.40
N ILE A 44 13.19 0.00 -0.54
CA ILE A 44 13.72 -0.84 0.54
C ILE A 44 14.58 -1.98 -0.02
N GLY A 45 14.14 -2.62 -1.11
CA GLY A 45 14.91 -3.65 -1.79
C GLY A 45 16.27 -3.13 -2.29
N HIS A 46 16.27 -1.95 -2.91
CA HIS A 46 17.48 -1.30 -3.41
C HIS A 46 18.45 -0.94 -2.27
N ASP A 47 17.94 -0.37 -1.18
CA ASP A 47 18.73 -0.04 0.01
C ASP A 47 19.36 -1.29 0.64
N ILE A 48 18.63 -2.42 0.67
CA ILE A 48 19.19 -3.70 1.14
C ILE A 48 20.37 -4.10 0.24
N LEU A 49 20.19 -4.11 -1.08
CA LEU A 49 21.25 -4.49 -2.02
C LEU A 49 22.50 -3.60 -1.86
N GLU A 50 22.31 -2.28 -1.84
CA GLU A 50 23.40 -1.31 -1.72
C GLU A 50 24.20 -1.53 -0.42
N ARG A 51 23.51 -1.75 0.70
CA ARG A 51 24.17 -1.99 1.99
C ARG A 51 24.87 -3.33 2.04
N GLN A 52 24.30 -4.39 1.45
CA GLN A 52 24.96 -5.69 1.37
C GLN A 52 26.26 -5.60 0.55
N GLU A 53 26.25 -4.88 -0.57
CA GLU A 53 27.44 -4.66 -1.40
C GLU A 53 28.50 -3.81 -0.68
N ARG A 54 28.11 -2.65 -0.14
CA ARG A 54 29.05 -1.69 0.44
C ARG A 54 29.64 -2.11 1.79
N GLN A 55 28.89 -2.88 2.59
CA GLN A 55 29.27 -3.23 3.96
C GLN A 55 29.57 -4.72 4.14
N GLY A 56 29.41 -5.54 3.08
CA GLY A 56 29.59 -7.00 3.14
C GLY A 56 28.56 -7.70 4.03
N TRP A 57 27.39 -7.11 4.24
CA TRP A 57 26.37 -7.69 5.11
C TRP A 57 25.75 -8.95 4.50
N GLY A 58 25.88 -10.06 5.22
CA GLY A 58 25.21 -11.32 4.87
C GLY A 58 23.70 -11.28 5.11
N ALA A 59 23.00 -12.35 4.73
CA ALA A 59 21.53 -12.45 4.76
C ALA A 59 20.87 -12.18 6.13
N LYS A 60 21.62 -12.28 7.25
CA LYS A 60 21.13 -12.00 8.61
C LYS A 60 20.67 -10.55 8.81
N VAL A 61 21.15 -9.60 8.02
CA VAL A 61 20.69 -8.20 8.10
C VAL A 61 19.19 -8.08 7.82
N ILE A 62 18.66 -8.93 6.94
CA ILE A 62 17.24 -8.93 6.59
C ILE A 62 16.37 -9.34 7.77
N ASP A 63 16.80 -10.35 8.54
CA ASP A 63 16.06 -10.81 9.71
C ASP A 63 16.04 -9.74 10.81
N ARG A 64 17.17 -9.04 11.01
CA ARG A 64 17.25 -7.92 11.95
C ARG A 64 16.36 -6.75 11.50
N LEU A 65 16.47 -6.35 10.24
CA LEU A 65 15.68 -5.26 9.67
C LEU A 65 14.18 -5.54 9.76
N ALA A 66 13.75 -6.78 9.48
CA ALA A 66 12.36 -7.17 9.63
C ALA A 66 11.87 -7.04 11.08
N SER A 67 12.68 -7.46 12.05
CA SER A 67 12.34 -7.31 13.47
C SER A 67 12.18 -5.84 13.86
N ASP A 68 13.12 -4.99 13.44
CA ASP A 68 13.12 -3.57 13.80
C ASP A 68 11.95 -2.83 13.12
N LEU A 69 11.67 -3.11 11.84
CA LEU A 69 10.53 -2.52 11.12
C LEU A 69 9.18 -2.98 11.68
N LYS A 70 9.03 -4.26 12.04
CA LYS A 70 7.80 -4.76 12.64
C LYS A 70 7.54 -4.17 14.03
N ALA A 71 8.59 -3.88 14.79
CA ALA A 71 8.47 -3.19 16.07
C ALA A 71 8.04 -1.73 15.90
N ALA A 72 8.58 -1.03 14.89
CA ALA A 72 8.21 0.35 14.58
C ALA A 72 6.80 0.47 13.96
N PHE A 73 6.37 -0.52 13.18
CA PHE A 73 5.12 -0.51 12.44
C PHE A 73 4.32 -1.80 12.67
N PRO A 74 3.76 -2.01 13.87
CA PRO A 74 3.13 -3.28 14.27
C PRO A 74 1.91 -3.67 13.41
N ASP A 75 1.20 -2.69 12.85
CA ASP A 75 0.03 -2.93 12.00
C ASP A 75 0.41 -3.32 10.55
N MET A 76 1.67 -3.07 10.15
CA MET A 76 2.15 -3.37 8.81
C MET A 76 2.65 -4.82 8.71
N ARG A 77 1.76 -5.70 8.24
CA ARG A 77 2.09 -7.12 7.99
C ARG A 77 3.12 -7.34 6.88
N SER A 78 3.40 -6.31 6.08
CA SER A 78 4.35 -6.40 4.97
C SER A 78 5.81 -6.49 5.42
N PHE A 79 6.17 -6.09 6.64
CA PHE A 79 7.56 -6.16 7.15
C PHE A 79 7.90 -7.50 7.81
N SER A 80 7.77 -8.59 7.04
CA SER A 80 8.29 -9.91 7.42
C SER A 80 9.63 -10.17 6.73
N PRO A 81 10.51 -11.05 7.29
CA PRO A 81 11.77 -11.40 6.62
C PRO A 81 11.57 -11.93 5.20
N ARG A 82 10.49 -12.69 4.97
CA ARG A 82 10.13 -13.20 3.64
C ARG A 82 9.83 -12.07 2.66
N ASN A 83 9.03 -11.10 3.07
CA ASN A 83 8.67 -9.98 2.21
C ASN A 83 9.85 -9.06 1.94
N LEU A 84 10.74 -8.84 2.91
CA LEU A 84 11.98 -8.09 2.66
C LEU A 84 12.90 -8.80 1.65
N LYS A 85 12.96 -10.15 1.66
CA LYS A 85 13.65 -10.91 0.60
C LYS A 85 12.99 -10.71 -0.76
N TYR A 86 11.66 -10.64 -0.83
CA TYR A 86 10.96 -10.31 -2.07
C TYR A 86 11.19 -8.87 -2.52
N MET A 87 11.25 -7.90 -1.61
CA MET A 87 11.60 -6.51 -1.93
C MET A 87 13.02 -6.43 -2.52
N ARG A 88 14.00 -7.09 -1.89
CA ARG A 88 15.36 -7.22 -2.43
C ARG A 88 15.37 -7.83 -3.83
N ALA A 89 14.68 -8.95 -4.03
CA ALA A 89 14.60 -9.61 -5.34
C ALA A 89 13.87 -8.74 -6.39
N PHE A 90 12.86 -7.97 -5.98
CA PHE A 90 12.15 -7.04 -6.85
C PHE A 90 13.04 -5.87 -7.31
N ALA A 91 13.95 -5.40 -6.46
CA ALA A 91 14.92 -4.38 -6.83
C ALA A 91 16.10 -4.91 -7.67
N GLU A 92 16.33 -6.22 -7.67
CA GLU A 92 17.38 -6.91 -8.43
C GLU A 92 16.94 -7.23 -9.88
N ALA A 93 15.63 -7.23 -10.15
CA ALA A 93 15.02 -7.54 -11.44
C ALA A 93 14.92 -6.33 -12.38
#